data_AF-A0A7W4E2B8-F1
#
_entry.id   AF-A0A7W4E2B8-F1
#
_cell.length_a   1.000
_cell.length_b   1.000
_cell.length_c   1.000
_cell.angle_alpha   90.00
_cell.angle_beta   90.00
_cell.angle_gamma   90.00
#
_symmetry.space_group_name_H-M   'P 1'
#
loop_
_entity.id
_entity.type
_entity.pdbx_description
1 polymer ?
#
loop_
_entity_poly.entity_id
_entity_poly.type
_entity_poly.pdbx_seq_one_letter_code
_entity_poly.pdbx_strand_id
1 'polypeptide(L)'
;MSNLTTLEEINQLLPDNNNGEITEANLRQCFEKTFTELDRKADGGAIGNMHSVIQYKASIDASNIEAEKFYEAIKPFIPASSGGGTADISKAEVTKMLNDVMIGGENLVKNTLTPMLGANDTGTGTSVVMEDATGKFTRVTPASGKAVSLYGFRIEGSNDGFYSKSIDVRHSHSGAVMIWNKSIPPNKWTRIKLEKATDSEFFLLSMTTPNVPLDIRKLKIEHGTKATDWRPNTDEIMVTVSASKIDNVFSHNDLTLIGEENGSNDRAIYNIPNLDSIIAILDLHFIFSDGTSVALQGAKSVMLSSGKKGIPFHSSITNGKNIAKVYLRAILK
;
A
#
# COMPACT_ATOMS: atom_id res chain seq x y z
N MET A 1 -55.66 -31.80 25.67
CA MET A 1 -54.80 -30.73 26.23
C MET A 1 -54.71 -29.63 25.17
N SER A 2 -55.42 -28.52 25.38
CA SER A 2 -55.38 -27.36 24.49
C SER A 2 -54.17 -26.49 24.83
N ASN A 3 -53.31 -26.19 23.86
CA ASN A 3 -52.23 -25.21 24.01
C ASN A 3 -52.86 -23.81 24.07
N LEU A 4 -53.02 -23.29 25.29
CA LEU A 4 -53.44 -21.91 25.51
C LEU A 4 -52.28 -20.97 25.18
N THR A 5 -52.60 -19.81 24.61
CA THR A 5 -51.63 -18.72 24.42
C THR A 5 -51.28 -18.09 25.77
N THR A 6 -50.07 -17.51 25.89
CA THR A 6 -49.60 -16.88 27.15
C THR A 6 -50.58 -15.84 27.70
N LEU A 7 -51.32 -15.14 26.82
CA LEU A 7 -52.35 -14.17 27.20
C LEU A 7 -53.58 -14.85 27.83
N GLU A 8 -53.97 -16.01 27.31
CA GLU A 8 -55.06 -16.81 27.86
C GLU A 8 -54.68 -17.44 29.21
N GLU A 9 -53.41 -17.82 29.40
CA GLU A 9 -52.88 -18.27 30.70
C GLU A 9 -52.90 -17.14 31.74
N ILE A 10 -52.54 -15.91 31.36
CA ILE A 10 -52.60 -14.73 32.25
C ILE A 10 -54.05 -14.44 32.67
N ASN A 11 -54.99 -14.54 31.74
CA ASN A 11 -56.41 -14.30 32.02
C ASN A 11 -57.04 -15.38 32.91
N GLN A 12 -56.52 -16.62 32.90
CA GLN A 12 -56.95 -17.67 33.83
C GLN A 12 -56.46 -17.47 35.26
N LEU A 13 -55.31 -16.81 35.44
CA LEU A 13 -54.74 -16.52 36.76
C LEU A 13 -55.44 -15.34 37.46
N LEU A 14 -56.16 -14.49 36.70
CA LEU A 14 -56.91 -13.33 37.20
C LEU A 14 -58.36 -13.33 36.67
N PRO A 15 -59.22 -14.29 37.08
CA PRO A 15 -60.64 -14.21 36.76
C PRO A 15 -61.30 -13.01 37.46
N ASP A 16 -62.44 -12.55 36.93
CA ASP A 16 -63.23 -11.46 37.54
C ASP A 16 -63.49 -11.74 39.03
N ASN A 17 -62.98 -10.88 39.90
CA ASN A 17 -62.91 -11.12 41.35
C ASN A 17 -64.23 -10.86 42.09
N ASN A 18 -65.32 -11.47 41.63
CA ASN A 18 -66.63 -11.29 42.26
C ASN A 18 -66.77 -12.06 43.59
N ASN A 19 -65.88 -13.02 43.87
CA ASN A 19 -65.96 -13.92 45.06
C ASN A 19 -64.70 -13.91 45.96
N GLY A 20 -63.70 -13.06 45.75
CA GLY A 20 -62.55 -12.93 46.65
C GLY A 20 -61.48 -14.02 46.55
N GLU A 21 -61.41 -14.73 45.42
CA GLU A 21 -60.51 -15.88 45.22
C GLU A 21 -59.13 -15.52 44.63
N ILE A 22 -58.84 -14.25 44.36
CA ILE A 22 -57.51 -13.83 43.89
C ILE A 22 -56.52 -13.86 45.07
N THR A 23 -55.57 -14.80 45.02
CA THR A 23 -54.50 -14.92 46.01
C THR A 23 -53.25 -14.10 45.60
N GLU A 24 -52.44 -13.70 46.58
CA GLU A 24 -51.16 -13.00 46.34
C GLU A 24 -50.21 -13.81 45.43
N ALA A 25 -50.24 -15.14 45.55
CA ALA A 25 -49.45 -16.04 44.71
C ALA A 25 -49.82 -15.95 43.23
N ASN A 26 -51.13 -15.87 42.93
CA ASN A 26 -51.62 -15.75 41.55
C ASN A 26 -51.24 -14.39 40.95
N LEU A 27 -51.32 -13.31 41.74
CA LEU A 27 -50.87 -11.98 41.33
C LEU A 27 -49.38 -11.96 41.00
N ARG A 28 -48.53 -12.54 41.87
CA ARG A 28 -47.08 -12.62 41.64
C ARG A 28 -46.75 -13.39 40.35
N GLN A 29 -47.42 -14.51 40.11
CA GLN A 29 -47.21 -15.33 38.92
C GLN A 29 -47.61 -14.60 37.61
N CYS A 30 -48.68 -13.80 37.65
CA CYS A 30 -49.06 -12.93 36.53
C CYS A 30 -48.01 -11.88 36.21
N PHE A 31 -47.45 -11.23 37.24
CA PHE A 31 -46.39 -10.24 37.04
C PHE A 31 -45.14 -10.88 36.44
N GLU A 32 -44.68 -12.02 36.96
CA GLU A 32 -43.50 -12.72 36.44
C GLU A 32 -43.66 -13.14 34.96
N LYS A 33 -44.83 -13.68 34.59
CA LYS A 33 -45.14 -14.02 33.20
C LYS A 33 -45.19 -12.77 32.29
N THR A 34 -45.75 -11.67 32.79
CA THR A 34 -45.83 -10.40 32.05
C THR A 34 -44.45 -9.81 31.79
N PHE A 35 -43.57 -9.78 32.80
CA PHE A 35 -42.20 -9.28 32.64
C PHE A 35 -41.38 -10.17 31.71
N THR A 36 -41.53 -11.49 31.80
CA THR A 36 -40.85 -12.43 30.88
C THR A 36 -41.27 -12.20 29.41
N GLU A 37 -42.55 -11.92 29.16
CA GLU A 37 -43.04 -11.63 27.82
C GLU A 37 -42.58 -10.26 27.29
N LEU A 38 -42.45 -9.27 28.19
CA LEU A 38 -41.84 -7.97 27.86
C LEU A 38 -40.37 -8.12 27.47
N ASP A 39 -39.59 -8.88 28.23
CA ASP A 39 -38.18 -9.15 27.91
C ASP A 39 -38.06 -9.93 26.61
N ARG A 40 -38.88 -10.96 26.40
CA ARG A 40 -38.91 -11.72 25.13
C ARG A 40 -39.23 -10.84 23.92
N LYS A 41 -40.10 -9.84 24.07
CA LYS A 41 -40.43 -8.87 23.00
C LYS A 41 -39.31 -7.84 22.79
N ALA A 42 -38.59 -7.45 23.85
CA ALA A 42 -37.43 -6.59 23.76
C ALA A 42 -36.23 -7.29 23.08
N ASP A 43 -35.99 -8.56 23.43
CA ASP A 43 -34.91 -9.41 22.89
C ASP A 43 -35.25 -10.04 21.53
N GLY A 44 -36.53 -10.03 21.14
CA GLY A 44 -37.07 -10.58 19.90
C GLY A 44 -36.66 -9.81 18.65
N GLY A 45 -35.35 -9.74 18.36
CA GLY A 45 -34.74 -9.45 17.06
C GLY A 45 -34.85 -8.00 16.55
N ALA A 46 -35.88 -7.24 16.92
CA ALA A 46 -36.15 -5.93 16.32
C ALA A 46 -35.07 -4.88 16.66
N ILE A 47 -34.55 -4.87 17.89
CA ILE A 47 -33.56 -3.87 18.32
C ILE A 47 -32.17 -4.15 17.70
N GLY A 48 -31.74 -5.42 17.66
CA GLY A 48 -30.52 -5.82 16.96
C GLY A 48 -30.59 -5.54 15.45
N ASN A 49 -31.74 -5.82 14.81
CA ASN A 49 -31.96 -5.50 13.41
C ASN A 49 -31.95 -3.98 13.17
N MET A 50 -32.58 -3.19 14.04
CA MET A 50 -32.57 -1.73 13.92
C MET A 50 -31.16 -1.16 14.00
N HIS A 51 -30.30 -1.65 14.88
CA HIS A 51 -28.90 -1.22 14.94
C HIS A 51 -28.16 -1.53 13.63
N SER A 52 -28.29 -2.74 13.10
CA SER A 52 -27.66 -3.12 11.82
C SER A 52 -28.17 -2.32 10.63
N VAL A 53 -29.49 -2.03 10.58
CA VAL A 53 -30.12 -1.24 9.53
C VAL A 53 -29.69 0.23 9.61
N ILE A 54 -29.55 0.79 10.82
CA ILE A 54 -29.05 2.15 11.03
C ILE A 54 -27.59 2.25 10.58
N GLN A 55 -26.73 1.30 10.96
CA GLN A 55 -25.33 1.27 10.54
C GLN A 55 -25.20 1.14 9.01
N TYR A 56 -26.02 0.29 8.38
CA TYR A 56 -26.05 0.12 6.93
C TYR A 56 -26.49 1.41 6.21
N LYS A 57 -27.56 2.07 6.67
CA LYS A 57 -28.01 3.36 6.12
C LYS A 57 -26.98 4.47 6.32
N ALA A 58 -26.39 4.57 7.52
CA ALA A 58 -25.35 5.55 7.81
C ALA A 58 -24.12 5.38 6.91
N SER A 59 -23.73 4.14 6.60
CA SER A 59 -22.64 3.85 5.65
C SER A 59 -22.97 4.29 4.22
N ILE A 60 -24.21 4.09 3.77
CA ILE A 60 -24.66 4.54 2.44
C ILE A 60 -24.71 6.07 2.38
N ASP A 61 -25.27 6.71 3.40
CA ASP A 61 -25.39 8.17 3.46
C ASP A 61 -24.02 8.85 3.53
N ALA A 62 -23.06 8.28 4.28
CA ALA A 62 -21.67 8.77 4.31
C ALA A 62 -21.01 8.71 2.92
N SER A 63 -21.15 7.59 2.21
CA SER A 63 -20.65 7.43 0.84
C SER A 63 -21.28 8.43 -0.14
N ASN A 64 -22.60 8.65 -0.02
CA ASN A 64 -23.32 9.63 -0.84
C ASN A 64 -22.90 11.08 -0.54
N ILE A 65 -22.64 11.42 0.73
CA ILE A 65 -22.14 12.75 1.13
C ILE A 65 -20.74 13.01 0.59
N GLU A 66 -19.86 12.01 0.61
CA GLU A 66 -18.52 12.12 0.02
C GLU A 66 -18.61 12.34 -1.50
N ALA A 67 -19.45 11.58 -2.19
CA ALA A 67 -19.70 11.78 -3.61
C ALA A 67 -20.24 13.19 -3.94
N GLU A 68 -21.13 13.74 -3.11
CA GLU A 68 -21.68 15.09 -3.31
C GLU A 68 -20.61 16.18 -3.14
N LYS A 69 -19.79 16.07 -2.09
CA LYS A 69 -18.67 17.00 -1.84
C LYS A 69 -17.68 16.99 -2.99
N PHE A 70 -17.37 15.81 -3.53
CA PHE A 70 -16.50 15.67 -4.69
C PHE A 70 -17.13 16.24 -5.95
N TYR A 71 -18.41 15.97 -6.21
CA TYR A 71 -19.13 16.51 -7.36
C TYR A 71 -19.13 18.05 -7.36
N GLU A 72 -19.50 18.68 -6.25
CA GLU A 72 -19.48 20.14 -6.15
C GLU A 72 -18.06 20.72 -6.24
N ALA A 73 -17.02 19.99 -5.78
CA ALA A 73 -15.63 20.41 -5.92
C ALA A 73 -15.10 20.35 -7.36
N ILE A 74 -15.57 19.39 -8.17
CA ILE A 74 -15.10 19.23 -9.57
C ILE A 74 -15.95 20.01 -10.58
N LYS A 75 -17.19 20.37 -10.21
CA LYS A 75 -18.14 21.15 -11.04
C LYS A 75 -17.55 22.40 -11.71
N PRO A 76 -16.67 23.20 -11.06
CA PRO A 76 -16.04 24.37 -11.71
C PRO A 76 -15.02 24.00 -12.80
N PHE A 77 -14.54 22.76 -12.80
CA PHE A 77 -13.53 22.25 -13.73
C PHE A 77 -14.13 21.42 -14.87
N ILE A 78 -15.46 21.22 -14.85
CA ILE A 78 -16.20 20.66 -15.98
C ILE A 78 -16.34 21.78 -17.02
N PRO A 79 -15.78 21.63 -18.24
CA PRO A 79 -15.84 22.69 -19.23
C PRO A 79 -17.29 22.99 -19.61
N ALA A 80 -17.74 24.23 -19.42
CA ALA A 80 -18.98 24.71 -20.02
C ALA A 80 -18.75 24.82 -21.53
N SER A 81 -19.30 23.90 -22.33
CA SER A 81 -19.18 24.00 -23.78
C SER A 81 -20.07 25.12 -24.29
N SER A 82 -19.46 26.15 -24.88
CA SER A 82 -20.14 27.11 -25.72
C SER A 82 -20.54 26.42 -27.04
N GLY A 83 -21.79 25.98 -27.11
CA GLY A 83 -22.47 25.65 -28.37
C GLY A 83 -22.58 24.15 -28.68
N GLY A 84 -23.82 23.68 -28.74
CA GLY A 84 -24.22 22.58 -29.62
C GLY A 84 -23.91 21.17 -29.13
N GLY A 85 -24.68 20.68 -28.15
CA GLY A 85 -25.04 19.27 -28.01
C GLY A 85 -23.92 18.28 -27.68
N THR A 86 -23.57 18.17 -26.40
CA THR A 86 -23.10 16.92 -25.79
C THR A 86 -23.61 16.84 -24.35
N ALA A 87 -24.02 15.63 -23.95
CA ALA A 87 -24.68 15.31 -22.70
C ALA A 87 -24.05 15.98 -21.47
N ASP A 88 -24.88 16.67 -20.68
CA ASP A 88 -24.57 16.94 -19.29
C ASP A 88 -24.21 15.60 -18.64
N ILE A 89 -22.94 15.39 -18.26
CA ILE A 89 -22.52 14.17 -17.57
C ILE A 89 -23.34 14.13 -16.27
N SER A 90 -24.30 13.21 -16.24
CA SER A 90 -25.22 13.07 -15.12
C SER A 90 -24.47 12.66 -13.86
N LYS A 91 -25.04 12.96 -12.70
CA LYS A 91 -24.53 12.50 -11.40
C LYS A 91 -24.25 10.99 -11.40
N ALA A 92 -25.12 10.20 -12.02
CA ALA A 92 -24.95 8.75 -12.15
C ALA A 92 -23.73 8.38 -12.99
N GLU A 93 -23.43 9.13 -14.05
CA GLU A 93 -22.23 8.93 -14.87
C GLU A 93 -20.97 9.35 -14.12
N VAL A 94 -20.98 10.46 -13.36
CA VAL A 94 -19.85 10.84 -12.51
C VAL A 94 -19.57 9.78 -11.43
N THR A 95 -20.60 9.31 -10.72
CA THR A 95 -20.45 8.26 -9.70
C THR A 95 -19.93 6.96 -10.32
N LYS A 96 -20.42 6.58 -11.50
CA LYS A 96 -19.91 5.42 -12.24
C LYS A 96 -18.44 5.60 -12.62
N MET A 97 -18.08 6.77 -13.17
CA MET A 97 -16.69 7.09 -13.52
C MET A 97 -15.76 7.05 -12.31
N LEU A 98 -16.20 7.52 -11.14
CA LEU A 98 -15.44 7.47 -9.90
C LEU A 98 -15.28 6.04 -9.39
N ASN A 99 -16.35 5.24 -9.41
CA ASN A 99 -16.31 3.83 -8.99
C ASN A 99 -15.45 2.98 -9.93
N ASP A 100 -15.36 3.33 -11.22
CA ASP A 100 -14.51 2.65 -12.20
C ASP A 100 -13.02 3.07 -12.12
N VAL A 101 -12.70 4.10 -11.32
CA VAL A 101 -11.33 4.57 -11.10
C VAL A 101 -10.73 3.90 -9.87
N MET A 102 -9.83 2.96 -10.13
CA MET A 102 -8.97 2.37 -9.12
C MET A 102 -7.56 2.93 -9.34
N ILE A 103 -7.10 3.76 -8.41
CA ILE A 103 -5.77 4.37 -8.52
C ILE A 103 -4.72 3.30 -8.25
N GLY A 104 -3.82 3.10 -9.22
CA GLY A 104 -2.68 2.19 -9.05
C GLY A 104 -1.79 2.58 -7.89
N GLY A 105 -1.27 1.58 -7.17
CA GLY A 105 -0.43 1.79 -6.00
C GLY A 105 1.02 1.40 -6.25
N GLU A 106 1.39 0.25 -5.71
CA GLU A 106 2.76 -0.27 -5.73
C GLU A 106 3.17 -0.79 -7.11
N ASN A 107 4.48 -0.77 -7.36
CA ASN A 107 5.02 -1.49 -8.51
C ASN A 107 5.13 -2.97 -8.17
N LEU A 108 4.41 -3.81 -8.89
CA LEU A 108 4.32 -5.25 -8.61
C LEU A 108 5.54 -6.05 -9.07
N VAL A 109 6.47 -5.40 -9.79
CA VAL A 109 7.64 -6.07 -10.39
C VAL A 109 8.95 -5.40 -9.99
N LYS A 110 9.97 -6.22 -9.76
CA LYS A 110 11.30 -5.82 -9.28
C LYS A 110 12.29 -5.55 -10.42
N ASN A 111 13.39 -4.89 -10.09
CA ASN A 111 14.52 -4.54 -10.96
C ASN A 111 14.10 -3.69 -12.16
N THR A 112 13.17 -2.76 -11.92
CA THR A 112 12.52 -2.02 -13.01
C THR A 112 13.07 -0.62 -13.26
N LEU A 113 14.09 -0.18 -12.50
CA LEU A 113 14.80 1.05 -12.81
C LEU A 113 15.50 0.94 -14.19
N THR A 114 16.21 -0.16 -14.41
CA THR A 114 16.84 -0.55 -15.69
C THR A 114 16.32 -1.94 -16.10
N PRO A 115 15.08 -2.03 -16.61
CA PRO A 115 14.46 -3.32 -16.89
C PRO A 115 15.23 -4.05 -17.98
N MET A 116 15.50 -5.34 -17.77
CA MET A 116 16.10 -6.25 -18.74
C MET A 116 14.99 -7.11 -19.37
N LEU A 117 14.39 -6.62 -20.45
CA LEU A 117 13.37 -7.37 -21.20
C LEU A 117 14.03 -8.27 -22.26
N GLY A 118 13.41 -9.41 -22.56
CA GLY A 118 13.84 -10.33 -23.60
C GLY A 118 13.31 -9.93 -24.98
N ALA A 119 14.01 -10.32 -26.05
CA ALA A 119 13.55 -10.12 -27.42
C ALA A 119 12.36 -11.02 -27.74
N ASN A 120 11.28 -10.45 -28.27
CA ASN A 120 10.06 -11.20 -28.60
C ASN A 120 10.21 -12.05 -29.87
N ASP A 121 11.23 -11.81 -30.68
CA ASP A 121 11.63 -12.63 -31.82
C ASP A 121 13.14 -12.48 -32.07
N THR A 122 13.69 -13.32 -32.94
CA THR A 122 15.10 -13.33 -33.30
C THR A 122 15.54 -11.98 -33.86
N GLY A 123 16.50 -11.35 -33.17
CA GLY A 123 17.09 -10.08 -33.59
C GLY A 123 16.24 -8.84 -33.30
N THR A 124 15.15 -8.95 -32.55
CA THR A 124 14.31 -7.77 -32.21
C THR A 124 14.80 -6.99 -30.99
N GLY A 125 15.89 -7.39 -30.35
CA GLY A 125 16.50 -6.60 -29.29
C GLY A 125 17.66 -7.28 -28.58
N THR A 126 18.78 -6.56 -28.47
CA THR A 126 19.87 -6.89 -27.53
C THR A 126 19.97 -5.77 -26.51
N SER A 127 19.87 -6.13 -25.24
CA SER A 127 19.79 -5.20 -24.10
C SER A 127 21.16 -4.99 -23.45
N VAL A 128 21.53 -3.73 -23.21
CA VAL A 128 22.74 -3.35 -22.47
C VAL A 128 22.40 -2.22 -21.50
N VAL A 129 22.92 -2.29 -20.27
CA VAL A 129 22.79 -1.18 -19.30
C VAL A 129 23.76 -0.07 -19.70
N MET A 130 23.24 1.14 -19.76
CA MET A 130 23.95 2.36 -20.10
C MET A 130 23.73 3.41 -19.01
N GLU A 131 24.55 4.46 -19.02
CA GLU A 131 24.44 5.59 -18.11
C GLU A 131 24.77 6.88 -18.84
N ASP A 132 23.97 7.92 -18.61
CA ASP A 132 24.24 9.29 -19.07
C ASP A 132 23.88 10.30 -17.97
N ALA A 133 23.94 11.60 -18.28
CA ALA A 133 23.62 12.67 -17.33
C ALA A 133 22.18 12.61 -16.76
N THR A 134 21.28 11.86 -17.38
CA THR A 134 19.90 11.65 -16.91
C THR A 134 19.74 10.40 -16.03
N GLY A 135 20.83 9.66 -15.80
CA GLY A 135 20.89 8.45 -14.98
C GLY A 135 21.06 7.16 -15.80
N LYS A 136 20.89 6.02 -15.13
CA LYS A 136 20.98 4.69 -15.74
C LYS A 136 19.72 4.34 -16.54
N PHE A 137 19.92 3.60 -17.63
CA PHE A 137 18.85 3.08 -18.48
C PHE A 137 19.31 1.82 -19.21
N THR A 138 18.36 1.09 -19.81
CA THR A 138 18.65 -0.04 -20.69
C THR A 138 18.54 0.43 -22.13
N ARG A 139 19.60 0.27 -22.92
CA ARG A 139 19.54 0.42 -24.38
C ARG A 139 19.25 -0.92 -25.03
N VAL A 140 18.23 -0.95 -25.87
CA VAL A 140 17.83 -2.11 -26.66
C VAL A 140 18.15 -1.82 -28.12
N THR A 141 19.00 -2.64 -28.73
CA THR A 141 19.40 -2.48 -30.14
C THR A 141 18.84 -3.63 -30.98
N PRO A 142 18.00 -3.36 -32.00
CA PRO A 142 17.55 -4.41 -32.92
C PRO A 142 18.63 -4.72 -33.96
N ALA A 143 18.56 -5.91 -34.56
CA ALA A 143 19.37 -6.26 -35.74
C ALA A 143 18.96 -5.43 -36.97
N SER A 144 19.82 -5.40 -37.99
CA SER A 144 19.53 -4.68 -39.23
C SER A 144 18.22 -5.17 -39.87
N GLY A 145 17.38 -4.21 -40.29
CA GLY A 145 16.05 -4.44 -40.86
C GLY A 145 14.95 -4.75 -39.83
N LYS A 146 15.28 -4.93 -38.55
CA LYS A 146 14.31 -5.26 -37.49
C LYS A 146 13.97 -4.03 -36.64
N ALA A 147 12.77 -4.05 -36.06
CA ALA A 147 12.34 -3.08 -35.07
C ALA A 147 12.44 -3.68 -33.66
N VAL A 148 12.47 -2.82 -32.64
CA VAL A 148 12.47 -3.27 -31.24
C VAL A 148 11.14 -3.93 -30.91
N SER A 149 11.20 -5.19 -30.46
CA SER A 149 10.05 -5.92 -29.93
C SER A 149 10.50 -6.77 -28.75
N LEU A 150 9.89 -6.55 -27.59
CA LEU A 150 10.32 -7.06 -26.30
C LEU A 150 9.16 -7.67 -25.52
N TYR A 151 9.48 -8.68 -24.72
CA TYR A 151 8.60 -9.29 -23.73
C TYR A 151 9.35 -9.47 -22.40
N GLY A 152 8.63 -9.58 -21.27
CA GLY A 152 9.29 -9.77 -19.98
C GLY A 152 8.35 -10.15 -18.86
N PHE A 153 8.33 -9.36 -17.79
CA PHE A 153 7.57 -9.67 -16.57
C PHE A 153 6.15 -10.15 -16.85
N ARG A 154 5.76 -11.26 -16.22
CA ARG A 154 4.39 -11.81 -16.25
C ARG A 154 3.75 -11.62 -14.89
N ILE A 155 2.53 -11.09 -14.87
CA ILE A 155 1.64 -11.13 -13.72
C ILE A 155 0.37 -11.84 -14.17
N GLU A 156 0.06 -12.96 -13.54
CA GLU A 156 -1.15 -13.73 -13.84
C GLU A 156 -2.40 -12.87 -13.62
N GLY A 157 -3.33 -12.89 -14.58
CA GLY A 157 -4.54 -12.08 -14.58
C GLY A 157 -4.34 -10.60 -14.91
N SER A 158 -3.12 -10.12 -15.22
CA SER A 158 -2.87 -8.68 -15.45
C SER A 158 -3.40 -8.11 -16.77
N ASN A 159 -4.31 -8.83 -17.42
CA ASN A 159 -5.02 -8.50 -18.64
C ASN A 159 -6.55 -8.48 -18.46
N ASP A 160 -7.03 -8.43 -17.21
CA ASP A 160 -8.46 -8.39 -16.87
C ASP A 160 -9.08 -6.98 -16.94
N GLY A 161 -8.29 -5.95 -17.28
CA GLY A 161 -8.73 -4.56 -17.31
C GLY A 161 -8.59 -3.81 -15.98
N PHE A 162 -8.13 -4.47 -14.91
CA PHE A 162 -7.89 -3.86 -13.59
C PHE A 162 -6.43 -3.51 -13.34
N TYR A 163 -5.56 -3.66 -14.34
CA TYR A 163 -4.14 -3.32 -14.26
C TYR A 163 -3.76 -2.18 -15.19
N SER A 164 -2.68 -1.49 -14.82
CA SER A 164 -2.01 -0.52 -15.66
C SER A 164 -0.53 -0.85 -15.82
N LYS A 165 0.00 -0.65 -17.02
CA LYS A 165 1.41 -0.86 -17.37
C LYS A 165 2.01 0.44 -17.86
N SER A 166 3.22 0.77 -17.44
CA SER A 166 3.87 2.00 -17.89
C SER A 166 5.39 1.90 -17.86
N ILE A 167 6.05 2.69 -18.71
CA ILE A 167 7.51 2.69 -18.84
C ILE A 167 8.00 4.03 -19.40
N ASP A 168 9.22 4.43 -19.08
CA ASP A 168 9.87 5.57 -19.71
C ASP A 168 10.65 5.07 -20.93
N VAL A 169 10.46 5.73 -22.07
CA VAL A 169 11.14 5.43 -23.33
C VAL A 169 11.82 6.66 -23.92
N ARG A 170 12.91 6.45 -24.65
CA ARG A 170 13.63 7.47 -25.43
C ARG A 170 14.30 6.81 -26.64
N HIS A 171 14.45 7.52 -27.74
CA HIS A 171 15.20 7.06 -28.92
C HIS A 171 16.00 8.23 -29.52
N SER A 172 16.98 7.91 -30.37
CA SER A 172 17.83 8.90 -31.07
C SER A 172 17.51 9.08 -32.56
N HIS A 173 16.43 8.44 -33.05
CA HIS A 173 15.96 8.63 -34.42
C HIS A 173 15.70 10.11 -34.76
N SER A 174 15.75 10.47 -36.04
CA SER A 174 15.53 11.85 -36.49
C SER A 174 14.07 12.30 -36.38
N GLY A 175 13.12 11.39 -36.59
CA GLY A 175 11.68 11.62 -36.46
C GLY A 175 11.09 10.98 -35.20
N ALA A 176 9.82 11.31 -34.93
CA ALA A 176 9.06 10.64 -33.88
C ALA A 176 8.85 9.15 -34.21
N VAL A 177 8.81 8.31 -33.19
CA VAL A 177 8.48 6.87 -33.33
C VAL A 177 7.17 6.55 -32.62
N MET A 178 6.48 5.50 -33.08
CA MET A 178 5.22 5.06 -32.48
C MET A 178 5.43 3.86 -31.57
N ILE A 179 4.96 3.98 -30.32
CA ILE A 179 4.96 2.90 -29.32
C ILE A 179 3.60 2.94 -28.61
N TRP A 180 2.89 1.81 -28.56
CA TRP A 180 1.53 1.73 -28.00
C TRP A 180 0.58 2.84 -28.50
N ASN A 181 0.62 3.12 -29.81
CA ASN A 181 -0.15 4.21 -30.45
C ASN A 181 0.13 5.62 -29.88
N LYS A 182 1.28 5.82 -29.22
CA LYS A 182 1.77 7.13 -28.78
C LYS A 182 2.96 7.55 -29.62
N SER A 183 2.94 8.81 -30.05
CA SER A 183 4.07 9.45 -30.74
C SER A 183 5.10 9.88 -29.72
N ILE A 184 6.32 9.33 -29.84
CA ILE A 184 7.43 9.60 -28.96
C ILE A 184 8.42 10.53 -29.68
N PRO A 185 8.71 11.72 -29.14
CA PRO A 185 9.65 12.65 -29.76
C PRO A 185 11.11 12.20 -29.57
N PRO A 186 12.00 12.57 -30.51
CA PRO A 186 13.40 12.19 -30.45
C PRO A 186 14.12 12.81 -29.25
N ASN A 187 15.04 12.03 -28.68
CA ASN A 187 15.94 12.40 -27.58
C ASN A 187 15.26 12.88 -26.29
N LYS A 188 13.96 12.60 -26.10
CA LYS A 188 13.22 12.97 -24.90
C LYS A 188 12.67 11.74 -24.19
N TRP A 189 12.97 11.62 -22.89
CA TRP A 189 12.33 10.65 -22.03
C TRP A 189 10.82 10.92 -21.95
N THR A 190 10.04 9.94 -22.36
CA THR A 190 8.58 10.02 -22.41
C THR A 190 7.98 8.83 -21.66
N ARG A 191 7.14 9.11 -20.66
CA ARG A 191 6.35 8.09 -19.95
C ARG A 191 5.19 7.66 -20.84
N ILE A 192 5.18 6.40 -21.24
CA ILE A 192 4.02 5.79 -21.91
C ILE A 192 3.24 4.93 -20.92
N LYS A 193 1.92 4.91 -21.11
CA LYS A 193 0.96 4.27 -20.21
C LYS A 193 -0.03 3.45 -21.03
N LEU A 194 -0.27 2.22 -20.60
CA LEU A 194 -1.38 1.37 -21.01
C LEU A 194 -2.26 1.18 -19.77
N GLU A 195 -3.36 1.93 -19.72
CA GLU A 195 -4.35 1.87 -18.64
C GLU A 195 -5.44 0.85 -18.99
N LYS A 196 -6.01 0.19 -17.97
CA LYS A 196 -6.99 -0.88 -18.15
C LYS A 196 -6.49 -1.95 -19.13
N ALA A 197 -5.29 -2.47 -18.86
CA ALA A 197 -4.59 -3.39 -19.73
C ALA A 197 -5.42 -4.67 -19.95
N THR A 198 -5.62 -5.02 -21.22
CA THR A 198 -6.32 -6.25 -21.67
C THR A 198 -5.52 -7.03 -22.71
N ASP A 199 -4.30 -6.58 -23.00
CA ASP A 199 -3.48 -7.05 -24.12
C ASP A 199 -2.81 -8.41 -23.84
N SER A 200 -2.22 -8.56 -22.67
CA SER A 200 -1.43 -9.74 -22.28
C SER A 200 -1.15 -9.76 -20.78
N GLU A 201 -0.92 -10.92 -20.19
CA GLU A 201 -0.36 -11.03 -18.83
C GLU A 201 1.13 -10.68 -18.79
N PHE A 202 1.80 -10.72 -19.94
CA PHE A 202 3.19 -10.30 -20.08
C PHE A 202 3.26 -8.79 -20.34
N PHE A 203 4.35 -8.18 -19.89
CA PHE A 203 4.71 -6.84 -20.34
C PHE A 203 5.29 -6.93 -21.76
N LEU A 204 4.59 -6.32 -22.72
CA LEU A 204 4.98 -6.29 -24.13
C LEU A 204 5.32 -4.87 -24.56
N LEU A 205 6.46 -4.67 -25.21
CA LEU A 205 6.88 -3.38 -25.75
C LEU A 205 7.35 -3.55 -27.18
N SER A 206 6.64 -2.93 -28.13
CA SER A 206 7.01 -2.97 -29.54
C SER A 206 6.99 -1.57 -30.14
N MET A 207 8.00 -1.29 -30.95
CA MET A 207 8.13 -0.10 -31.77
C MET A 207 8.00 -0.51 -33.24
N THR A 208 7.38 0.32 -34.08
CA THR A 208 7.19 0.01 -35.50
C THR A 208 8.38 0.40 -36.39
N THR A 209 9.23 1.30 -35.93
CA THR A 209 10.36 1.84 -36.72
C THR A 209 11.57 0.88 -36.70
N PRO A 210 12.03 0.36 -37.84
CA PRO A 210 13.18 -0.53 -37.90
C PRO A 210 14.52 0.22 -37.73
N ASN A 211 15.58 -0.52 -37.37
CA ASN A 211 16.96 -0.03 -37.23
C ASN A 211 17.18 1.06 -36.18
N VAL A 212 16.21 1.29 -35.29
CA VAL A 212 16.30 2.33 -34.27
C VAL A 212 16.48 1.66 -32.90
N PRO A 213 17.58 1.95 -32.18
CA PRO A 213 17.70 1.57 -30.78
C PRO A 213 16.69 2.30 -29.91
N LEU A 214 16.19 1.60 -28.89
CA LEU A 214 15.25 2.14 -27.91
C LEU A 214 15.90 2.13 -26.52
N ASP A 215 15.95 3.28 -25.87
CA ASP A 215 16.34 3.41 -24.47
C ASP A 215 15.08 3.27 -23.60
N ILE A 216 15.13 2.42 -22.57
CA ILE A 216 14.02 2.14 -21.66
C ILE A 216 14.46 2.23 -20.20
N ARG A 217 13.58 2.71 -19.32
CA ARG A 217 13.79 2.73 -17.86
C ARG A 217 12.48 2.79 -17.10
N LYS A 218 12.54 2.59 -15.79
CA LYS A 218 11.43 2.82 -14.85
C LYS A 218 10.13 2.08 -15.26
N LEU A 219 10.18 0.78 -15.48
CA LEU A 219 8.97 0.00 -15.79
C LEU A 219 8.06 -0.13 -14.56
N LYS A 220 6.74 -0.02 -14.73
CA LYS A 220 5.77 -0.27 -13.66
C LYS A 220 4.62 -1.14 -14.18
N ILE A 221 4.25 -2.15 -13.40
CA ILE A 221 2.96 -2.83 -13.50
C ILE A 221 2.27 -2.65 -12.15
N GLU A 222 1.03 -2.19 -12.16
CA GLU A 222 0.27 -1.89 -10.94
C GLU A 222 -1.19 -2.34 -11.09
N HIS A 223 -1.78 -2.81 -9.99
CA HIS A 223 -3.21 -3.05 -9.90
C HIS A 223 -3.90 -1.69 -9.74
N GLY A 224 -4.60 -1.27 -10.78
CA GLY A 224 -5.26 0.02 -10.91
C GLY A 224 -5.68 0.29 -12.35
N THR A 225 -6.84 0.91 -12.54
CA THR A 225 -7.33 1.34 -13.85
C THR A 225 -6.70 2.63 -14.35
N LYS A 226 -5.87 3.28 -13.51
CA LYS A 226 -5.11 4.49 -13.83
C LYS A 226 -3.65 4.36 -13.42
N ALA A 227 -2.76 4.74 -14.33
CA ALA A 227 -1.33 4.60 -14.12
C ALA A 227 -0.75 5.78 -13.32
N THR A 228 0.01 5.48 -12.27
CA THR A 228 0.66 6.49 -11.42
C THR A 228 2.14 6.65 -11.76
N ASP A 229 2.81 7.58 -11.08
CA ASP A 229 4.25 7.78 -11.26
C ASP A 229 5.04 6.53 -10.87
N TRP A 230 6.19 6.36 -11.52
CA TRP A 230 7.06 5.24 -11.23
C TRP A 230 7.62 5.32 -9.81
N ARG A 231 7.52 4.20 -9.11
CA ARG A 231 8.24 3.91 -7.87
C ARG A 231 8.83 2.49 -8.00
N PRO A 232 9.96 2.19 -7.34
CA PRO A 232 10.46 0.82 -7.27
C PRO A 232 9.44 -0.08 -6.56
N ASN A 233 9.59 -1.40 -6.72
CA ASN A 233 8.79 -2.34 -5.93
C ASN A 233 9.09 -2.14 -4.43
N THR A 234 8.10 -2.31 -3.56
CA THR A 234 8.25 -2.02 -2.12
C THR A 234 9.34 -2.86 -1.46
N ASP A 235 9.59 -4.09 -1.92
CA ASP A 235 10.70 -4.91 -1.41
C ASP A 235 12.09 -4.40 -1.85
N GLU A 236 12.14 -3.58 -2.90
CA GLU A 236 13.36 -2.89 -3.36
C GLU A 236 13.50 -1.50 -2.75
N ILE A 237 12.43 -1.02 -2.10
CA ILE A 237 12.51 0.07 -1.13
C ILE A 237 13.16 -0.54 0.11
N MET A 238 14.46 -0.72 -0.02
CA MET A 238 15.38 -0.71 1.09
C MET A 238 15.04 0.51 1.95
N VAL A 239 14.36 0.30 3.09
CA VAL A 239 14.37 1.25 4.22
C VAL A 239 15.81 1.22 4.73
N THR A 240 16.75 1.77 3.98
CA THR A 240 18.18 1.45 4.16
C THR A 240 18.99 2.61 3.61
N VAL A 241 19.65 3.31 4.55
CA VAL A 241 20.92 4.03 4.39
C VAL A 241 21.12 4.76 3.06
N SER A 242 20.87 6.08 3.03
CA SER A 242 21.43 6.90 1.94
C SER A 242 22.96 6.88 2.02
N ALA A 243 23.64 7.12 0.90
CA ALA A 243 25.10 7.30 0.88
C ALA A 243 25.58 8.36 1.89
N SER A 244 24.69 9.26 2.32
CA SER A 244 24.93 10.34 3.26
C SER A 244 24.31 10.14 4.64
N LYS A 245 23.47 9.12 4.88
CA LYS A 245 22.75 8.95 6.16
C LYS A 245 22.31 7.51 6.43
N ILE A 246 22.36 7.10 7.69
CA ILE A 246 21.64 5.94 8.22
C ILE A 246 20.31 6.43 8.80
N ASP A 247 19.22 5.73 8.52
CA ASP A 247 17.92 5.89 9.20
C ASP A 247 17.19 4.56 9.09
N ASN A 248 17.49 3.64 10.02
CA ASN A 248 17.05 2.26 9.90
C ASN A 248 16.92 1.55 11.26
N VAL A 249 16.16 0.46 11.27
CA VAL A 249 16.03 -0.49 12.37
C VAL A 249 16.76 -1.79 12.01
N PHE A 250 17.76 -2.14 12.81
CA PHE A 250 18.56 -3.36 12.67
C PHE A 250 18.05 -4.43 13.64
N SER A 251 17.90 -5.69 13.19
CA SER A 251 17.57 -6.78 14.11
C SER A 251 18.80 -7.15 14.94
N HIS A 252 18.60 -7.65 16.16
CA HIS A 252 19.70 -8.10 17.01
C HIS A 252 20.60 -9.12 16.30
N ASN A 253 20.02 -10.02 15.51
CA ASN A 253 20.74 -11.06 14.76
C ASN A 253 21.64 -10.51 13.65
N ASP A 254 21.40 -9.29 13.18
CA ASP A 254 22.21 -8.65 12.13
C ASP A 254 23.40 -7.87 12.71
N LEU A 255 23.40 -7.67 14.03
CA LEU A 255 24.40 -6.92 14.76
C LEU A 255 25.31 -7.84 15.56
N THR A 256 26.46 -7.32 15.96
CA THR A 256 27.32 -7.99 16.94
C THR A 256 27.40 -7.14 18.19
N LEU A 257 26.82 -7.63 19.29
CA LEU A 257 26.83 -6.97 20.60
C LEU A 257 27.74 -7.76 21.53
N ILE A 258 28.93 -7.25 21.82
CA ILE A 258 29.94 -7.95 22.63
C ILE A 258 30.35 -7.13 23.84
N GLY A 259 30.89 -7.82 24.84
CA GLY A 259 31.54 -7.19 25.99
C GLY A 259 32.87 -6.56 25.58
N GLU A 260 32.96 -5.24 25.70
CA GLU A 260 34.17 -4.49 25.40
C GLU A 260 34.18 -3.20 26.21
N GLU A 261 35.23 -3.02 27.01
CA GLU A 261 35.35 -1.85 27.86
C GLU A 261 35.82 -0.63 27.05
N ASN A 262 35.13 0.49 27.22
CA ASN A 262 35.52 1.78 26.66
C ASN A 262 35.04 2.94 27.54
N GLY A 263 35.95 3.42 28.40
CA GLY A 263 35.62 4.39 29.44
C GLY A 263 34.63 3.79 30.43
N SER A 264 33.47 4.42 30.61
CA SER A 264 32.39 3.87 31.44
C SER A 264 31.57 2.79 30.73
N ASN A 265 31.70 2.57 29.43
CA ASN A 265 30.91 1.57 28.71
C ASN A 265 31.54 0.17 28.82
N ASP A 266 30.71 -0.88 28.87
CA ASP A 266 31.10 -2.29 29.02
C ASP A 266 30.60 -3.19 27.87
N ARG A 267 29.98 -2.58 26.86
CA ARG A 267 29.47 -3.23 25.66
C ARG A 267 29.72 -2.39 24.42
N ALA A 268 29.77 -3.04 23.26
CA ALA A 268 29.88 -2.39 21.97
C ALA A 268 28.98 -3.04 20.91
N ILE A 269 28.43 -2.21 20.01
CA ILE A 269 27.71 -2.63 18.82
C ILE A 269 28.64 -2.58 17.61
N TYR A 270 28.68 -3.68 16.86
CA TYR A 270 29.37 -3.86 15.60
C TYR A 270 28.42 -4.32 14.48
N ASN A 271 28.96 -4.43 13.26
CA ASN A 271 28.29 -4.86 12.03
C ASN A 271 27.14 -3.93 11.58
N ILE A 272 27.19 -2.67 12.00
CA ILE A 272 26.35 -1.64 11.39
C ILE A 272 26.91 -1.33 9.98
N PRO A 273 26.08 -1.37 8.92
CA PRO A 273 26.52 -0.98 7.58
C PRO A 273 27.10 0.44 7.56
N ASN A 274 28.24 0.64 6.89
CA ASN A 274 28.94 1.92 6.78
C ASN A 274 29.35 2.57 8.12
N LEU A 275 29.51 1.78 9.19
CA LEU A 275 29.93 2.26 10.52
C LEU A 275 31.19 3.14 10.49
N ASP A 276 32.16 2.76 9.66
CA ASP A 276 33.41 3.52 9.47
C ASP A 276 33.19 4.92 8.90
N SER A 277 32.14 5.07 8.08
CA SER A 277 31.76 6.33 7.44
C SER A 277 30.88 7.21 8.32
N ILE A 278 30.39 6.76 9.48
CA ILE A 278 29.58 7.60 10.37
C ILE A 278 30.39 8.80 10.88
N ILE A 279 29.87 10.01 10.64
CA ILE A 279 30.37 11.29 11.19
C ILE A 279 29.65 11.64 12.48
N ALA A 280 28.32 11.51 12.49
CA ALA A 280 27.49 11.89 13.62
C ALA A 280 26.31 10.92 13.78
N ILE A 281 26.03 10.52 15.01
CA ILE A 281 24.81 9.79 15.35
C ILE A 281 23.80 10.81 15.85
N LEU A 282 22.65 10.88 15.19
CA LEU A 282 21.56 11.79 15.53
C LEU A 282 20.59 11.15 16.50
N ASP A 283 20.39 9.83 16.38
CA ASP A 283 19.47 9.08 17.23
C ASP A 283 19.87 7.61 17.29
N LEU A 284 19.75 6.99 18.47
CA LEU A 284 19.96 5.56 18.66
C LEU A 284 19.02 5.05 19.74
N HIS A 285 18.15 4.10 19.40
CA HIS A 285 17.26 3.45 20.36
C HIS A 285 17.48 1.94 20.39
N PHE A 286 17.51 1.37 21.58
CA PHE A 286 17.34 -0.06 21.79
C PHE A 286 15.85 -0.37 21.91
N ILE A 287 15.36 -1.33 21.14
CA ILE A 287 13.99 -1.83 21.19
C ILE A 287 14.06 -3.24 21.76
N PHE A 288 13.34 -3.47 22.85
CA PHE A 288 13.38 -4.72 23.60
C PHE A 288 12.30 -5.70 23.15
N SER A 289 12.44 -6.97 23.50
CA SER A 289 11.48 -8.03 23.14
C SER A 289 10.07 -7.79 23.69
N ASP A 290 9.92 -6.96 24.73
CA ASP A 290 8.62 -6.58 25.31
C ASP A 290 7.95 -5.39 24.59
N GLY A 291 8.55 -4.88 23.50
CA GLY A 291 8.06 -3.76 22.73
C GLY A 291 8.42 -2.37 23.30
N THR A 292 9.05 -2.30 24.48
CA THR A 292 9.54 -1.03 25.03
C THR A 292 10.83 -0.60 24.32
N SER A 293 11.16 0.70 24.40
CA SER A 293 12.41 1.23 23.83
C SER A 293 13.08 2.24 24.74
N VAL A 294 14.40 2.37 24.61
CA VAL A 294 15.21 3.35 25.33
C VAL A 294 16.22 4.00 24.38
N ALA A 295 16.36 5.31 24.48
CA ALA A 295 17.34 6.08 23.70
C ALA A 295 18.72 6.04 24.37
N LEU A 296 19.77 5.79 23.60
CA LEU A 296 21.16 5.95 24.04
C LEU A 296 21.59 7.40 23.83
N GLN A 297 21.62 8.16 24.93
CA GLN A 297 22.03 9.56 24.90
C GLN A 297 23.52 9.69 24.61
N GLY A 298 23.87 10.60 23.69
CA GLY A 298 25.27 10.91 23.36
C GLY A 298 26.02 9.80 22.62
N ALA A 299 25.31 8.91 21.92
CA ALA A 299 25.91 7.85 21.13
C ALA A 299 26.96 8.38 20.12
N LYS A 300 28.11 7.71 20.03
CA LYS A 300 29.18 8.03 19.08
C LYS A 300 29.78 6.77 18.49
N SER A 301 30.14 6.80 17.22
CA SER A 301 31.02 5.77 16.64
C SER A 301 32.47 6.12 16.97
N VAL A 302 33.18 5.25 17.67
CA VAL A 302 34.58 5.47 18.09
C VAL A 302 35.44 4.28 17.74
N MET A 303 36.76 4.48 17.66
CA MET A 303 37.71 3.38 17.58
C MET A 303 37.78 2.70 18.94
N LEU A 304 37.54 1.39 19.00
CA LEU A 304 37.55 0.63 20.25
C LEU A 304 38.84 -0.18 20.42
N SER A 305 39.00 -0.83 21.57
CA SER A 305 40.23 -1.56 21.93
C SER A 305 40.51 -2.75 21.01
N SER A 306 39.47 -3.29 20.37
CA SER A 306 39.57 -4.30 19.31
C SER A 306 40.22 -3.80 17.99
N GLY A 307 40.48 -2.49 17.87
CA GLY A 307 40.99 -1.87 16.64
C GLY A 307 39.91 -1.70 15.56
N LYS A 308 38.65 -1.97 15.87
CA LYS A 308 37.49 -1.73 14.99
C LYS A 308 36.70 -0.53 15.48
N LYS A 309 36.04 0.17 14.54
CA LYS A 309 35.07 1.20 14.91
C LYS A 309 33.79 0.53 15.41
N GLY A 310 33.27 1.01 16.53
CA GLY A 310 32.07 0.49 17.17
C GLY A 310 31.27 1.59 17.85
N ILE A 311 30.04 1.28 18.25
CA ILE A 311 29.22 2.16 19.10
C ILE A 311 29.21 1.59 20.52
N PRO A 312 29.94 2.17 21.47
CA PRO A 312 29.98 1.71 22.84
C PRO A 312 28.70 2.11 23.60
N PHE A 313 28.28 1.27 24.53
CA PHE A 313 27.18 1.54 25.44
C PHE A 313 27.38 0.80 26.76
N HIS A 314 26.74 1.28 27.83
CA HIS A 314 26.76 0.62 29.13
C HIS A 314 25.57 -0.36 29.24
N SER A 315 25.79 -1.58 29.71
CA SER A 315 24.81 -2.66 29.83
C SER A 315 23.58 -2.29 30.65
N SER A 316 23.74 -1.45 31.68
CA SER A 316 22.64 -0.82 32.44
C SER A 316 21.55 -0.20 31.57
N ILE A 317 21.84 0.26 30.34
CA ILE A 317 20.82 0.78 29.42
C ILE A 317 19.74 -0.26 29.11
N THR A 318 20.09 -1.54 29.14
CA THR A 318 19.13 -2.62 28.87
C THR A 318 18.26 -2.91 30.08
N ASN A 319 18.69 -2.52 31.29
CA ASN A 319 18.03 -2.87 32.55
C ASN A 319 17.67 -4.37 32.65
N GLY A 320 18.57 -5.24 32.19
CA GLY A 320 18.37 -6.69 32.15
C GLY A 320 17.43 -7.21 31.05
N LYS A 321 16.92 -6.34 30.17
CA LYS A 321 16.05 -6.72 29.05
C LYS A 321 16.85 -7.21 27.84
N ASN A 322 16.25 -8.10 27.08
CA ASN A 322 16.79 -8.58 25.82
C ASN A 322 16.53 -7.56 24.70
N ILE A 323 17.59 -7.16 24.01
CA ILE A 323 17.51 -6.28 22.84
C ILE A 323 16.98 -7.12 21.66
N ALA A 324 15.85 -6.71 21.09
CA ALA A 324 15.29 -7.33 19.89
C ALA A 324 15.77 -6.62 18.61
N LYS A 325 15.79 -5.27 18.64
CA LYS A 325 16.19 -4.43 17.51
C LYS A 325 16.92 -3.17 17.99
N VAL A 326 17.67 -2.53 17.10
CA VAL A 326 18.31 -1.23 17.31
C VAL A 326 17.90 -0.28 16.20
N TYR A 327 17.22 0.81 16.55
CA TYR A 327 17.00 1.92 15.62
C TYR A 327 18.22 2.84 15.65
N LEU A 328 18.69 3.27 14.48
CA LEU A 328 19.82 4.17 14.33
C LEU A 328 19.55 5.18 13.22
N ARG A 329 19.71 6.46 13.56
CA ARG A 329 19.77 7.57 12.63
C ARG A 329 21.12 8.26 12.72
N ALA A 330 21.86 8.32 11.63
CA ALA A 330 23.22 8.87 11.60
C ALA A 330 23.54 9.55 10.26
N ILE A 331 24.56 10.41 10.24
CA ILE A 331 25.10 11.07 9.03
C ILE A 331 26.41 10.38 8.65
N LEU A 332 26.57 10.09 7.36
CA LEU A 332 27.77 9.48 6.78
C LEU A 332 28.65 10.54 6.08
N LYS A 333 29.94 10.23 5.90
CA LYS A 333 30.90 10.98 5.08
C LYS A 333 30.51 11.05 3.61
#